data_AF-A0A8K0VS60-F1
#
_entry.id   AF-A0A8K0VS60-F1
#
_cell.length_a   1.000
_cell.length_b   1.000
_cell.length_c   1.000
_cell.angle_alpha   90.00
_cell.angle_beta   90.00
_cell.angle_gamma   90.00
#
_symmetry.space_group_name_H-M   'P 1'
#
loop_
_entity.id
_entity.type
_entity.pdbx_description
1 polymer ?
#
loop_
_entity_poly.entity_id
_entity_poly.type
_entity_poly.pdbx_seq_one_letter_code
_entity_poly.pdbx_strand_id
1 'polypeptide(L)'
;MDVDRCVVLHNKILQHGWVHSGKPREDLERNRKTWFEYHGDEAEAIRDILSPNIIGFLERAYEVDCEDGHAFFYYVAGLFSPSHVHELSDTFNHDSSEDGILQNIVLYNMNSSFGSHPVGLVFDQENHTAIMCVDLDDGDTIQNGRTEWFPLEVVLEAWLDMIEQGKVVATSDTGEVEDPWTLAPYSPKILQDTVAVFDSLVQEIESRMPEGSGLQDDSTPLIDATILDPMNPQRGFAHHFIEKVKRPRFRFIAPGLEISDSSNNTPQPFATIHPDAEHVDLIPVLLFRAVNGTSPCMAPASGDECPFGYPFSEVEHYHAGLYLSCTNSSHNSFEDEATLVLPFRIGAQGYARKSDGARFDENTQDAEDVEPNDTFADVYQPGHQPFTEMHAVRLISILQNWLEMICSGQWEVDADGVVGGIDEWRKADTEDSWDNFVIPITW
;
A
#
# COMPACT_ATOMS: atom_id res chain seq x y z
N MET A 1 -11.69 -3.38 -20.72
CA MET A 1 -10.30 -3.69 -21.08
C MET A 1 -9.94 -3.06 -22.42
N ASP A 2 -8.98 -2.15 -22.41
CA ASP A 2 -8.27 -1.70 -23.61
C ASP A 2 -7.16 -2.72 -23.96
N VAL A 3 -7.45 -3.61 -24.91
CA VAL A 3 -6.55 -4.71 -25.29
C VAL A 3 -5.18 -4.20 -25.75
N ASP A 4 -5.16 -3.13 -26.56
CA ASP A 4 -3.90 -2.58 -27.11
C ASP A 4 -3.02 -2.03 -25.99
N ARG A 5 -3.63 -1.32 -25.04
CA ARG A 5 -2.93 -0.78 -23.87
C ARG A 5 -2.39 -1.89 -22.97
N CYS A 6 -3.18 -2.92 -22.65
CA CYS A 6 -2.74 -4.05 -21.84
C CYS A 6 -1.53 -4.77 -22.46
N VAL A 7 -1.56 -5.01 -23.78
CA VAL A 7 -0.44 -5.64 -24.50
C VAL A 7 0.83 -4.79 -24.40
N VAL A 8 0.72 -3.47 -24.57
CA VAL A 8 1.88 -2.56 -24.47
C VAL A 8 2.47 -2.57 -23.06
N LEU A 9 1.63 -2.49 -22.03
CA LEU A 9 2.06 -2.47 -20.64
C LEU A 9 2.72 -3.79 -20.22
N HIS A 10 2.05 -4.91 -20.48
CA HIS A 10 2.56 -6.24 -20.17
C HIS A 10 3.94 -6.47 -20.82
N ASN A 11 4.04 -6.22 -22.13
CA ASN A 11 5.30 -6.45 -22.86
C ASN A 11 6.41 -5.49 -22.40
N LYS A 12 6.08 -4.29 -21.91
CA LYS A 12 7.05 -3.34 -21.34
C LYS A 12 7.60 -3.84 -19.99
N ILE A 13 6.75 -4.39 -19.12
CA ILE A 13 7.17 -4.96 -17.82
C ILE A 13 8.11 -6.14 -18.06
N LEU A 14 7.70 -7.11 -18.88
CA LEU A 14 8.50 -8.29 -19.20
C LEU A 14 9.85 -7.91 -19.83
N GLN A 15 9.84 -6.98 -20.78
CA GLN A 15 11.08 -6.50 -21.39
C GLN A 15 11.99 -5.80 -20.36
N HIS A 16 11.42 -5.04 -19.42
CA HIS A 16 12.19 -4.41 -18.36
C HIS A 16 12.89 -5.45 -17.49
N GLY A 17 12.14 -6.45 -17.00
CA GLY A 17 12.67 -7.55 -16.19
C GLY A 17 13.79 -8.29 -16.91
N TRP A 18 13.55 -8.68 -18.16
CA TRP A 18 14.53 -9.38 -18.98
C TRP A 18 15.84 -8.60 -19.12
N VAL A 19 15.78 -7.35 -19.57
CA VAL A 19 16.99 -6.56 -19.83
C VAL A 19 17.76 -6.25 -18.55
N HIS A 20 17.08 -5.92 -17.46
CA HIS A 20 17.72 -5.53 -16.20
C HIS A 20 18.17 -6.74 -15.35
N SER A 21 17.67 -7.95 -15.64
CA SER A 21 18.25 -9.20 -15.14
C SER A 21 19.64 -9.52 -15.72
N GLY A 22 20.12 -8.72 -16.69
CA GLY A 22 21.39 -8.93 -17.38
C GLY A 22 21.28 -9.82 -18.63
N LYS A 23 20.07 -10.27 -18.99
CA LYS A 23 19.83 -11.03 -20.23
C LYS A 23 19.84 -10.10 -21.46
N PRO A 24 20.46 -10.49 -22.59
CA PRO A 24 20.53 -9.65 -23.78
C PRO A 24 19.16 -9.35 -24.38
N ARG A 25 18.94 -8.11 -24.81
CA ARG A 25 17.68 -7.70 -25.48
C ARG A 25 17.48 -8.45 -26.79
N GLU A 26 18.55 -8.69 -27.53
CA GLU A 26 18.52 -9.38 -28.81
C GLU A 26 18.02 -10.83 -28.67
N ASP A 27 18.31 -11.47 -27.53
CA ASP A 27 17.85 -12.82 -27.24
C ASP A 27 16.34 -12.87 -27.00
N LEU A 28 15.79 -11.88 -26.29
CA LEU A 28 14.34 -11.73 -26.16
C LEU A 28 13.70 -11.47 -27.53
N GLU A 29 14.22 -10.53 -28.31
CA GLU A 29 13.65 -10.19 -29.62
C GLU A 29 13.67 -11.37 -30.61
N ARG A 30 14.66 -12.25 -30.50
CA ARG A 30 14.79 -13.43 -31.35
C ARG A 30 13.90 -14.60 -30.93
N ASN A 31 13.66 -14.76 -29.63
CA ASN A 31 13.00 -15.94 -29.08
C ASN A 31 11.60 -15.68 -28.50
N ARG A 32 11.16 -14.41 -28.41
CA ARG A 32 9.84 -14.08 -27.90
C ARG A 32 8.76 -14.86 -28.64
N LYS A 33 7.88 -15.45 -27.86
CA LYS A 33 6.64 -16.06 -28.32
C LYS A 33 5.51 -15.34 -27.62
N THR A 34 4.36 -15.28 -28.26
CA THR A 34 3.11 -14.93 -27.59
C THR A 34 2.64 -16.11 -26.73
N TRP A 35 1.72 -15.86 -25.80
CA TRP A 35 1.17 -16.91 -24.93
C TRP A 35 0.59 -18.09 -25.74
N PHE A 36 -0.18 -17.82 -26.80
CA PHE A 36 -0.70 -18.86 -27.70
C PHE A 36 0.41 -19.62 -28.45
N GLU A 37 1.45 -18.91 -28.94
CA GLU A 37 2.58 -19.56 -29.61
C GLU A 37 3.44 -20.41 -28.66
N TYR A 38 3.49 -20.03 -27.38
CA TYR A 38 4.23 -20.74 -26.35
C TYR A 38 3.53 -22.06 -25.98
N HIS A 39 2.23 -22.00 -25.68
CA HIS A 39 1.44 -23.15 -25.23
C HIS A 39 0.83 -24.02 -26.35
N GLY A 40 0.72 -23.48 -27.57
CA GLY A 40 0.30 -24.23 -28.76
C GLY A 40 -1.10 -24.87 -28.62
N ASP A 41 -1.19 -26.18 -28.86
CA ASP A 41 -2.47 -26.91 -28.90
C ASP A 41 -3.24 -26.85 -27.56
N GLU A 42 -2.54 -26.73 -26.43
CA GLU A 42 -3.18 -26.61 -25.11
C GLU A 42 -3.90 -25.27 -24.93
N ALA A 43 -3.31 -24.18 -25.44
CA ALA A 43 -3.93 -22.87 -25.46
C ALA A 43 -5.16 -22.83 -26.39
N GLU A 44 -5.07 -23.44 -27.57
CA GLU A 44 -6.21 -23.55 -28.49
C GLU A 44 -7.35 -24.38 -27.92
N ALA A 45 -7.06 -25.40 -27.09
CA ALA A 45 -8.07 -26.23 -26.46
C ALA A 45 -8.99 -25.48 -25.48
N ILE A 46 -8.52 -24.37 -24.92
CA ILE A 46 -9.28 -23.53 -23.98
C ILE A 46 -9.79 -22.23 -24.60
N ARG A 47 -9.56 -22.00 -25.91
CA ARG A 47 -9.95 -20.75 -26.56
C ARG A 47 -11.45 -20.45 -26.43
N ASP A 48 -12.30 -21.48 -26.44
CA ASP A 48 -13.76 -21.34 -26.38
C ASP A 48 -14.29 -20.86 -25.02
N ILE A 49 -13.48 -20.96 -23.94
CA ILE A 49 -13.87 -20.48 -22.61
C ILE A 49 -13.33 -19.07 -22.28
N LEU A 50 -12.63 -18.45 -23.24
CA LEU A 50 -12.02 -17.13 -23.10
C LEU A 50 -12.83 -16.08 -23.88
N SER A 51 -12.96 -14.89 -23.30
CA SER A 51 -13.57 -13.74 -23.97
C SER A 51 -12.71 -13.27 -25.16
N PRO A 52 -13.32 -12.65 -26.19
CA PRO A 52 -12.58 -12.10 -27.33
C PRO A 52 -11.49 -11.09 -26.95
N ASN A 53 -11.72 -10.35 -25.86
CA ASN A 53 -10.76 -9.38 -25.33
C ASN A 53 -9.52 -10.08 -24.76
N ILE A 54 -9.70 -11.11 -23.92
CA ILE A 54 -8.58 -11.91 -23.39
C ILE A 54 -7.84 -12.63 -24.51
N ILE A 55 -8.56 -13.20 -25.48
CA ILE A 55 -7.93 -13.80 -26.67
C ILE A 55 -7.05 -12.78 -27.39
N GLY A 56 -7.58 -11.59 -27.69
CA GLY A 56 -6.82 -10.53 -28.37
C GLY A 56 -5.62 -9.99 -27.58
N PHE A 57 -5.63 -10.14 -26.25
CA PHE A 57 -4.51 -9.84 -25.37
C PHE A 57 -3.46 -10.96 -25.43
N LEU A 58 -3.85 -12.22 -25.18
CA LEU A 58 -2.95 -13.38 -25.15
C LEU A 58 -2.32 -13.70 -26.51
N GLU A 59 -2.98 -13.35 -27.63
CA GLU A 59 -2.41 -13.44 -28.98
C GLU A 59 -1.24 -12.47 -29.21
N ARG A 60 -0.97 -11.54 -28.28
CA ARG A 60 0.04 -10.48 -28.44
C ARG A 60 0.89 -10.24 -27.18
N ALA A 61 0.48 -10.75 -26.03
CA ALA A 61 1.26 -10.77 -24.80
C ALA A 61 2.40 -11.78 -24.94
N TYR A 62 3.63 -11.36 -24.65
CA TYR A 62 4.80 -12.22 -24.72
C TYR A 62 4.88 -13.13 -23.50
N GLU A 63 5.30 -14.36 -23.72
CA GLU A 63 5.57 -15.35 -22.67
C GLU A 63 7.07 -15.65 -22.63
N VAL A 64 7.61 -15.82 -21.43
CA VAL A 64 9.00 -16.26 -21.20
C VAL A 64 8.95 -17.57 -20.44
N ASP A 65 9.82 -18.50 -20.79
CA ASP A 65 9.88 -19.81 -20.16
C ASP A 65 10.19 -19.69 -18.66
N CYS A 66 9.25 -20.12 -17.82
CA CYS A 66 9.41 -20.12 -16.37
C CYS A 66 10.44 -21.16 -15.91
N GLU A 67 10.80 -22.15 -16.74
CA GLU A 67 11.90 -23.09 -16.45
C GLU A 67 13.27 -22.37 -16.39
N ASP A 68 13.39 -21.17 -16.98
CA ASP A 68 14.56 -20.31 -16.86
C ASP A 68 14.56 -19.46 -15.56
N GLY A 69 13.61 -19.71 -14.65
CA GLY A 69 13.50 -19.04 -13.34
C GLY A 69 13.19 -17.55 -13.45
N HIS A 70 12.37 -17.14 -14.44
CA HIS A 70 12.08 -15.74 -14.71
C HIS A 70 10.61 -15.40 -14.40
N ALA A 71 10.35 -14.82 -13.24
CA ALA A 71 9.05 -14.30 -12.88
C ALA A 71 8.71 -13.04 -13.70
N PHE A 72 7.42 -12.89 -14.04
CA PHE A 72 6.92 -11.73 -14.79
C PHE A 72 7.02 -10.43 -13.99
N PHE A 73 6.67 -10.47 -12.71
CA PHE A 73 6.73 -9.33 -11.79
C PHE A 73 6.97 -9.83 -10.35
N TYR A 74 7.27 -8.92 -9.42
CA TYR A 74 7.60 -9.30 -8.05
C TYR A 74 6.54 -10.18 -7.37
N TYR A 75 5.26 -9.84 -7.52
CA TYR A 75 4.17 -10.65 -6.95
C TYR A 75 3.78 -11.85 -7.81
N VAL A 76 3.89 -11.76 -9.14
CA VAL A 76 3.32 -12.78 -10.05
C VAL A 76 4.37 -13.46 -10.93
N ALA A 77 4.27 -14.78 -11.03
CA ALA A 77 5.19 -15.62 -11.80
C ALA A 77 5.04 -15.40 -13.31
N GLY A 78 3.81 -15.23 -13.80
CA GLY A 78 3.52 -15.15 -15.22
C GLY A 78 2.04 -15.31 -15.52
N LEU A 79 1.69 -15.33 -16.80
CA LEU A 79 0.34 -15.66 -17.23
C LEU A 79 0.00 -17.10 -16.85
N PHE A 80 -1.28 -17.39 -16.69
CA PHE A 80 -1.73 -18.74 -16.34
C PHE A 80 -1.36 -19.76 -17.42
N SER A 81 -1.08 -21.00 -16.99
CA SER A 81 -0.95 -22.14 -17.91
C SER A 81 -2.35 -22.61 -18.33
N PRO A 82 -2.59 -23.00 -19.60
CA PRO A 82 -3.87 -23.54 -20.02
C PRO A 82 -4.37 -24.72 -19.16
N SER A 83 -3.44 -25.51 -18.61
CA SER A 83 -3.75 -26.63 -17.70
C SER A 83 -4.40 -26.21 -16.38
N HIS A 84 -4.19 -24.96 -15.95
CA HIS A 84 -4.63 -24.43 -14.65
C HIS A 84 -5.82 -23.47 -14.76
N VAL A 85 -6.33 -23.20 -15.96
CA VAL A 85 -7.47 -22.28 -16.16
C VAL A 85 -8.73 -22.69 -15.37
N HIS A 86 -8.86 -23.99 -15.09
CA HIS A 86 -9.96 -24.55 -14.31
C HIS A 86 -9.63 -24.75 -12.82
N GLU A 87 -8.37 -24.57 -12.40
CA GLU A 87 -7.89 -25.02 -11.09
C GLU A 87 -8.54 -24.29 -9.91
N LEU A 88 -9.20 -23.15 -10.16
CA LEU A 88 -9.99 -22.42 -9.16
C LEU A 88 -11.34 -21.96 -9.71
N SER A 89 -11.85 -22.60 -10.77
CA SER A 89 -13.12 -22.17 -11.38
C SER A 89 -14.28 -22.34 -10.40
N ASP A 90 -14.31 -23.42 -9.64
CA ASP A 90 -15.39 -23.71 -8.67
C ASP A 90 -15.41 -22.71 -7.50
N THR A 91 -14.26 -22.09 -7.19
CA THR A 91 -14.15 -21.04 -6.17
C THR A 91 -14.73 -19.74 -6.70
N PHE A 92 -14.27 -19.30 -7.88
CA PHE A 92 -14.58 -17.97 -8.39
C PHE A 92 -15.81 -17.91 -9.31
N ASN A 93 -16.43 -19.05 -9.63
CA ASN A 93 -17.59 -19.15 -10.51
C ASN A 93 -18.64 -20.08 -9.89
N HIS A 94 -19.80 -19.53 -9.52
CA HIS A 94 -20.89 -20.30 -8.92
C HIS A 94 -21.94 -20.79 -9.94
N ASP A 95 -22.09 -20.08 -11.07
CA ASP A 95 -23.01 -20.42 -12.14
C ASP A 95 -22.25 -20.70 -13.43
N SER A 96 -22.58 -21.82 -14.10
CA SER A 96 -22.11 -22.06 -15.46
C SER A 96 -22.78 -21.05 -16.38
N SER A 97 -22.01 -20.19 -17.04
CA SER A 97 -22.56 -19.28 -18.06
C SER A 97 -23.29 -20.07 -19.15
N GLU A 98 -24.34 -19.49 -19.76
CA GLU A 98 -25.12 -20.12 -20.83
C GLU A 98 -24.25 -20.48 -22.05
N ASP A 99 -23.13 -19.76 -22.23
CA ASP A 99 -22.19 -19.90 -23.34
C ASP A 99 -20.94 -20.74 -23.00
N GLY A 100 -20.80 -21.21 -21.74
CA GLY A 100 -19.65 -22.00 -21.28
C GLY A 100 -18.35 -21.22 -21.05
N ILE A 101 -18.35 -19.89 -21.26
CA ILE A 101 -17.26 -18.97 -20.91
C ILE A 101 -17.15 -18.86 -19.39
N LEU A 102 -15.95 -19.02 -18.84
CA LEU A 102 -15.73 -18.76 -17.41
C LEU A 102 -15.89 -17.27 -17.13
N GLN A 103 -16.66 -16.89 -16.11
CA GLN A 103 -16.77 -15.46 -15.76
C GLN A 103 -15.44 -14.98 -15.20
N ASN A 104 -14.91 -15.67 -14.20
CA ASN A 104 -13.66 -15.33 -13.53
C ASN A 104 -12.57 -16.34 -13.85
N ILE A 105 -11.38 -15.84 -14.22
CA ILE A 105 -10.17 -16.64 -14.44
C ILE A 105 -9.02 -16.07 -13.62
N VAL A 106 -8.10 -16.92 -13.15
CA VAL A 106 -6.81 -16.44 -12.65
C VAL A 106 -5.95 -16.13 -13.88
N LEU A 107 -5.68 -14.85 -14.14
CA LEU A 107 -4.97 -14.41 -15.34
C LEU A 107 -3.45 -14.43 -15.14
N TYR A 108 -2.97 -14.05 -13.95
CA TYR A 108 -1.57 -14.16 -13.57
C TYR A 108 -1.45 -14.99 -12.29
N ASN A 109 -0.55 -15.97 -12.29
CA ASN A 109 -0.30 -16.79 -11.10
C ASN A 109 0.60 -16.04 -10.13
N MET A 110 0.28 -16.09 -8.84
CA MET A 110 1.15 -15.56 -7.78
C MET A 110 2.46 -16.35 -7.69
N ASN A 111 3.55 -15.68 -7.32
CA ASN A 111 4.79 -16.34 -6.94
C ASN A 111 4.57 -17.16 -5.66
N SER A 112 5.20 -18.34 -5.57
CA SER A 112 4.91 -19.29 -4.48
C SER A 112 5.40 -18.87 -3.09
N SER A 113 6.11 -17.75 -2.98
CA SER A 113 6.59 -17.22 -1.70
C SER A 113 5.52 -16.37 -0.97
N PHE A 114 4.39 -16.10 -1.62
CA PHE A 114 3.28 -15.34 -1.04
C PHE A 114 2.15 -16.27 -0.60
N GLY A 115 1.51 -15.93 0.52
CA GLY A 115 0.39 -16.70 1.07
C GLY A 115 0.74 -18.12 1.49
N SER A 116 -0.23 -18.80 2.10
CA SER A 116 -0.18 -20.24 2.33
C SER A 116 -0.75 -21.02 1.13
N HIS A 117 -1.73 -20.42 0.46
CA HIS A 117 -2.41 -20.93 -0.73
C HIS A 117 -2.47 -19.85 -1.81
N PRO A 118 -1.32 -19.49 -2.43
CA PRO A 118 -1.22 -18.41 -3.39
C PRO A 118 -2.18 -18.59 -4.58
N VAL A 119 -2.88 -17.51 -4.95
CA VAL A 119 -3.78 -17.48 -6.13
C VAL A 119 -3.17 -16.61 -7.24
N GLY A 120 -3.22 -15.28 -7.09
CA GLY A 120 -2.71 -14.31 -8.05
C GLY A 120 -3.76 -13.31 -8.52
N LEU A 121 -3.62 -12.82 -9.75
CA LEU A 121 -4.53 -11.81 -10.30
C LEU A 121 -5.77 -12.48 -10.92
N VAL A 122 -6.92 -12.33 -10.29
CA VAL A 122 -8.21 -12.79 -10.81
C VAL A 122 -8.75 -11.75 -11.78
N PHE A 123 -9.30 -12.19 -12.91
CA PHE A 123 -9.87 -11.34 -13.96
C PHE A 123 -11.31 -11.76 -14.26
N ASP A 124 -12.22 -10.79 -14.20
CA ASP A 124 -13.61 -10.91 -14.62
C ASP A 124 -13.72 -10.62 -16.12
N GLN A 125 -14.04 -11.66 -16.89
CA GLN A 125 -14.17 -11.60 -18.33
C GLN A 125 -15.42 -10.84 -18.80
N GLU A 126 -16.46 -10.72 -17.98
CA GLU A 126 -17.70 -10.00 -18.28
C GLU A 126 -17.53 -8.50 -18.03
N ASN A 127 -17.02 -8.13 -16.85
CA ASN A 127 -16.83 -6.74 -16.45
C ASN A 127 -15.50 -6.14 -16.94
N HIS A 128 -14.59 -6.98 -17.41
CA HIS A 128 -13.26 -6.61 -17.88
C HIS A 128 -12.39 -5.93 -16.82
N THR A 129 -12.50 -6.40 -15.58
CA THR A 129 -11.80 -5.90 -14.39
C THR A 129 -11.00 -7.02 -13.74
N ALA A 130 -10.06 -6.66 -12.89
CA ALA A 130 -9.11 -7.54 -12.24
C ALA A 130 -8.88 -7.10 -10.78
N ILE A 131 -8.49 -8.06 -9.95
CA ILE A 131 -8.12 -7.82 -8.55
C ILE A 131 -7.08 -8.84 -8.10
N MET A 132 -6.15 -8.41 -7.25
CA MET A 132 -5.22 -9.32 -6.59
C MET A 132 -5.95 -10.16 -5.54
N CYS A 133 -5.74 -11.46 -5.60
CA CYS A 133 -6.14 -12.45 -4.60
C CYS A 133 -4.86 -13.10 -4.09
N VAL A 134 -4.40 -12.71 -2.90
CA VAL A 134 -3.10 -13.17 -2.41
C VAL A 134 -3.21 -14.62 -1.99
N ASP A 135 -4.15 -14.88 -1.09
CA ASP A 135 -4.44 -16.21 -0.58
C ASP A 135 -5.86 -16.61 -0.98
N LEU A 136 -6.10 -17.91 -1.10
CA LEU A 136 -7.43 -18.45 -1.40
C LEU A 136 -8.48 -17.97 -0.38
N ASP A 137 -8.07 -17.73 0.86
CA ASP A 137 -8.94 -17.20 1.93
C ASP A 137 -9.42 -15.76 1.68
N ASP A 138 -8.81 -15.02 0.73
CA ASP A 138 -9.27 -13.70 0.30
C ASP A 138 -10.46 -13.77 -0.67
N GLY A 139 -10.80 -14.97 -1.16
CA GLY A 139 -11.83 -15.18 -2.18
C GLY A 139 -13.18 -14.57 -1.81
N ASP A 140 -13.66 -14.82 -0.59
CA ASP A 140 -14.93 -14.27 -0.10
C ASP A 140 -14.89 -12.73 -0.01
N THR A 141 -13.74 -12.15 0.39
CA THR A 141 -13.55 -10.69 0.44
C THR A 141 -13.64 -10.07 -0.96
N ILE A 142 -12.98 -10.65 -1.96
CA ILE A 142 -13.00 -10.08 -3.32
C ILE A 142 -14.33 -10.34 -4.05
N GLN A 143 -15.09 -11.36 -3.64
CA GLN A 143 -16.37 -11.74 -4.23
C GLN A 143 -17.61 -11.19 -3.49
N ASN A 144 -17.43 -10.42 -2.41
CA ASN A 144 -18.53 -9.87 -1.61
C ASN A 144 -19.42 -8.85 -2.35
N GLY A 145 -19.10 -8.48 -3.59
CA GLY A 145 -19.82 -7.52 -4.43
C GLY A 145 -19.65 -6.04 -4.03
N ARG A 146 -18.79 -5.75 -3.05
CA ARG A 146 -18.51 -4.42 -2.50
C ARG A 146 -17.07 -3.98 -2.74
N THR A 147 -16.12 -4.92 -2.68
CA THR A 147 -14.71 -4.70 -2.97
C THR A 147 -14.54 -4.30 -4.44
N GLU A 148 -13.86 -3.19 -4.69
CA GLU A 148 -13.70 -2.66 -6.05
C GLU A 148 -12.66 -3.43 -6.87
N TRP A 149 -13.02 -3.78 -8.11
CA TRP A 149 -12.13 -4.38 -9.09
C TRP A 149 -11.76 -3.35 -10.15
N PHE A 150 -10.54 -3.44 -10.69
CA PHE A 150 -9.98 -2.42 -11.57
C PHE A 150 -9.74 -2.94 -12.99
N PRO A 151 -9.87 -2.11 -14.05
CA PRO A 151 -9.47 -2.52 -15.39
C PRO A 151 -8.03 -3.06 -15.42
N LEU A 152 -7.76 -4.11 -16.20
CA LEU A 152 -6.43 -4.75 -16.25
C LEU A 152 -5.31 -3.75 -16.60
N GLU A 153 -5.58 -2.79 -17.47
CA GLU A 153 -4.65 -1.73 -17.83
C GLU A 153 -4.24 -0.85 -16.63
N VAL A 154 -5.11 -0.69 -15.63
CA VAL A 154 -4.82 0.06 -14.39
C VAL A 154 -3.91 -0.76 -13.48
N VAL A 155 -4.15 -2.06 -13.36
CA VAL A 155 -3.29 -2.97 -12.57
C VAL A 155 -1.88 -3.03 -13.15
N LEU A 156 -1.76 -3.21 -14.47
CA LEU A 156 -0.46 -3.23 -15.15
C LEU A 156 0.25 -1.87 -15.08
N GLU A 157 -0.49 -0.77 -15.04
CA GLU A 157 0.07 0.57 -14.80
C GLU A 157 0.60 0.75 -13.39
N ALA A 158 -0.10 0.23 -12.38
CA ALA A 158 0.37 0.24 -11.01
C ALA A 158 1.71 -0.51 -10.89
N TRP A 159 1.80 -1.71 -11.45
CA TRP A 159 3.04 -2.50 -11.45
C TRP A 159 4.18 -1.80 -12.20
N LEU A 160 3.87 -1.17 -13.34
CA LEU A 160 4.87 -0.41 -14.09
C LEU A 160 5.33 0.85 -13.33
N ASP A 161 4.42 1.55 -12.64
CA ASP A 161 4.76 2.68 -11.78
C ASP A 161 5.65 2.23 -10.61
N MET A 162 5.39 1.08 -9.99
CA MET A 162 6.31 0.50 -8.99
C MET A 162 7.73 0.33 -9.52
N ILE A 163 7.88 -0.13 -10.77
CA ILE A 163 9.19 -0.27 -11.44
C ILE A 163 9.81 1.10 -11.70
N GLU A 164 9.05 2.04 -12.26
CA GLU A 164 9.54 3.39 -12.60
C GLU A 164 9.91 4.22 -11.36
N GLN A 165 9.23 3.96 -10.23
CA GLN A 165 9.53 4.54 -8.92
C GLN A 165 10.69 3.84 -8.23
N GLY A 166 11.20 2.73 -8.77
CA GLY A 166 12.26 1.92 -8.17
C GLY A 166 11.84 1.20 -6.89
N LYS A 167 10.52 0.98 -6.70
CA LYS A 167 9.99 0.12 -5.65
C LYS A 167 10.25 -1.35 -5.99
N VAL A 168 10.00 -1.73 -7.24
CA VAL A 168 10.32 -3.06 -7.76
C VAL A 168 11.52 -2.95 -8.70
N VAL A 169 12.57 -3.69 -8.41
CA VAL A 169 13.86 -3.57 -9.11
C VAL A 169 14.28 -4.93 -9.65
N ALA A 170 14.48 -5.01 -10.97
CA ALA A 170 15.09 -6.17 -11.58
C ALA A 170 16.62 -6.16 -11.36
N THR A 171 17.15 -7.28 -10.89
CA THR A 171 18.57 -7.51 -10.62
C THR A 171 18.99 -8.86 -11.19
N SER A 172 20.30 -9.07 -11.37
CA SER A 172 20.80 -10.34 -11.90
C SER A 172 20.90 -11.40 -10.80
N ASP A 173 20.24 -12.55 -11.00
CA ASP A 173 20.38 -13.78 -10.20
C ASP A 173 20.24 -13.53 -8.69
N THR A 174 19.01 -13.28 -8.25
CA THR A 174 18.65 -13.20 -6.83
C THR A 174 18.74 -14.59 -6.17
N GLY A 175 18.61 -15.66 -6.96
CA GLY A 175 18.46 -17.03 -6.46
C GLY A 175 17.13 -17.29 -5.76
N GLU A 176 16.17 -16.35 -5.89
CA GLU A 176 14.83 -16.40 -5.28
C GLU A 176 13.77 -16.82 -6.30
N VAL A 177 12.56 -17.13 -5.82
CA VAL A 177 11.44 -17.55 -6.69
C VAL A 177 10.98 -16.39 -7.58
N GLU A 178 11.13 -15.17 -7.09
CA GLU A 178 10.75 -13.91 -7.74
C GLU A 178 11.81 -13.41 -8.74
N ASP A 179 12.92 -14.14 -8.97
CA ASP A 179 13.99 -13.71 -9.87
C ASP A 179 13.41 -13.27 -11.23
N PRO A 180 13.76 -12.08 -11.74
CA PRO A 180 14.84 -11.18 -11.33
C PRO A 180 14.48 -10.10 -10.30
N TRP A 181 13.28 -10.11 -9.76
CA TRP A 181 12.71 -8.98 -9.05
C TRP A 181 13.06 -8.97 -7.57
N THR A 182 13.37 -7.78 -7.07
CA THR A 182 13.46 -7.48 -5.64
C THR A 182 12.54 -6.31 -5.30
N LEU A 183 11.93 -6.36 -4.12
CA LEU A 183 11.13 -5.27 -3.59
C LEU A 183 12.01 -4.40 -2.69
N ALA A 184 12.29 -3.18 -3.13
CA ALA A 184 13.03 -2.22 -2.34
C ALA A 184 12.17 -1.75 -1.15
N PRO A 185 12.70 -1.72 0.08
CA PRO A 185 11.96 -1.23 1.26
C PRO A 185 11.43 0.20 1.03
N TYR A 186 12.23 1.04 0.38
CA TYR A 186 11.86 2.31 -0.26
C TYR A 186 12.91 2.66 -1.33
N SER A 187 12.63 3.65 -2.18
CA SER A 187 13.57 4.13 -3.20
C SER A 187 14.01 5.59 -2.97
N PRO A 188 15.13 6.04 -3.56
CA PRO A 188 15.51 7.45 -3.51
C PRO A 188 14.44 8.39 -4.09
N LYS A 189 13.68 7.92 -5.08
CA LYS A 189 12.60 8.69 -5.70
C LYS A 189 11.39 8.80 -4.78
N ILE A 190 10.95 7.70 -4.16
CA ILE A 190 9.89 7.70 -3.14
C ILE A 190 10.25 8.67 -2.02
N LEU A 191 11.47 8.56 -1.48
CA LEU A 191 11.95 9.47 -0.43
C LEU A 191 11.92 10.93 -0.88
N GLN A 192 12.39 11.23 -2.10
CA GLN A 192 12.39 12.59 -2.63
C GLN A 192 10.97 13.15 -2.81
N ASP A 193 10.06 12.34 -3.34
CA ASP A 193 8.68 12.74 -3.59
C ASP A 193 7.94 12.97 -2.25
N THR A 194 8.16 12.11 -1.25
CA THR A 194 7.61 12.29 0.11
C THR A 194 8.14 13.56 0.78
N VAL A 195 9.45 13.84 0.68
CA VAL A 195 10.05 15.09 1.18
C VAL A 195 9.44 16.30 0.47
N ALA A 196 9.24 16.24 -0.85
CA ALA A 196 8.67 17.35 -1.62
C ALA A 196 7.22 17.64 -1.23
N VAL A 197 6.41 16.61 -0.98
CA VAL A 197 5.04 16.77 -0.46
C VAL A 197 5.07 17.36 0.95
N PHE A 198 5.93 16.86 1.84
CA PHE A 198 6.08 17.42 3.18
C PHE A 198 6.46 18.91 3.15
N ASP A 199 7.47 19.28 2.35
CA ASP A 199 7.89 20.67 2.19
C ASP A 199 6.76 21.55 1.62
N SER A 200 5.96 21.02 0.70
CA SER A 200 4.80 21.71 0.12
C SER A 200 3.72 21.95 1.17
N LEU A 201 3.41 20.94 1.99
CA LEU A 201 2.48 21.05 3.12
C LEU A 201 2.95 22.12 4.12
N VAL A 202 4.22 22.09 4.50
CA VAL A 202 4.82 23.08 5.41
C VAL A 202 4.73 24.48 4.82
N GLN A 203 5.11 24.66 3.56
CA GLN A 203 5.03 25.94 2.87
C GLN A 203 3.59 26.46 2.82
N GLU A 204 2.62 25.59 2.57
CA GLU A 204 1.22 25.95 2.45
C GLU A 204 0.64 26.42 3.79
N ILE A 205 1.00 25.75 4.90
CA ILE A 205 0.65 26.18 6.26
C ILE A 205 1.32 27.52 6.57
N GLU A 206 2.65 27.61 6.42
CA GLU A 206 3.41 28.83 6.76
C GLU A 206 2.95 30.06 5.97
N SER A 207 2.54 29.88 4.72
CA SER A 207 2.01 30.98 3.88
C SER A 207 0.68 31.56 4.37
N ARG A 208 -0.09 30.80 5.16
CA ARG A 208 -1.38 31.20 5.75
C ARG A 208 -1.24 31.75 7.16
N MET A 209 -0.09 31.55 7.81
CA MET A 209 0.15 32.06 9.15
C MET A 209 0.23 33.60 9.16
N PRO A 210 -0.15 34.26 10.27
CA PRO A 210 -0.02 35.71 10.40
C PRO A 210 1.45 36.17 10.31
N GLU A 211 1.69 37.37 9.75
CA GLU A 211 3.04 37.94 9.65
C GLU A 211 3.69 38.08 11.04
N GLY A 212 4.90 37.53 11.19
CA GLY A 212 5.65 37.57 12.45
C GLY A 212 5.24 36.50 13.47
N SER A 213 4.26 35.65 13.15
CA SER A 213 3.99 34.42 13.89
C SER A 213 5.00 33.32 13.53
N GLY A 214 5.06 32.31 14.40
CA GLY A 214 5.91 31.13 14.24
C GLY A 214 7.08 31.09 15.21
N LEU A 215 7.49 29.86 15.51
CA LEU A 215 8.68 29.54 16.27
C LEU A 215 9.92 30.15 15.57
N GLN A 216 10.94 30.46 16.37
CA GLN A 216 12.22 30.89 15.80
C GLN A 216 12.79 29.76 14.95
N ASP A 217 13.49 30.14 13.88
CA ASP A 217 14.23 29.23 13.02
C ASP A 217 15.38 28.61 13.83
N ASP A 218 15.06 27.57 14.59
CA ASP A 218 16.04 26.67 15.14
C ASP A 218 16.36 25.68 14.04
N SER A 219 17.62 25.66 13.61
CA SER A 219 18.18 24.70 12.65
C SER A 219 18.23 23.27 13.22
N THR A 220 17.27 22.91 14.07
CA THR A 220 17.13 21.61 14.71
C THR A 220 16.36 20.66 13.80
N PRO A 221 16.72 19.36 13.78
CA PRO A 221 16.00 18.38 12.98
C PRO A 221 14.57 18.16 13.52
N LEU A 222 13.71 17.56 12.69
CA LEU A 222 12.33 17.23 13.06
C LEU A 222 12.28 16.29 14.28
N ILE A 223 13.17 15.29 14.28
CA ILE A 223 13.45 14.40 15.41
C ILE A 223 14.98 14.32 15.54
N ASP A 224 15.51 14.36 16.77
CA ASP A 224 16.94 14.22 16.99
C ASP A 224 17.42 12.81 16.55
N ALA A 225 18.46 12.76 15.71
CA ALA A 225 19.02 11.51 15.21
C ALA A 225 19.47 10.56 16.34
N THR A 226 19.84 11.10 17.51
CA THR A 226 20.20 10.30 18.69
C THR A 226 19.03 9.49 19.26
N ILE A 227 17.79 9.87 18.96
CA ILE A 227 16.58 9.12 19.32
C ILE A 227 16.35 7.96 18.34
N LEU A 228 16.68 8.15 17.06
CA LEU A 228 16.42 7.17 15.99
C LEU A 228 17.54 6.13 15.85
N ASP A 229 18.80 6.50 16.13
CA ASP A 229 19.96 5.61 16.02
C ASP A 229 19.79 4.29 16.81
N PRO A 230 19.26 4.28 18.05
CA PRO A 230 18.98 3.04 18.79
C PRO A 230 17.79 2.24 18.23
N MET A 231 16.86 2.90 17.53
CA MET A 231 15.61 2.29 17.06
C MET A 231 15.75 1.61 15.70
N ASN A 232 16.68 2.08 14.87
CA ASN A 232 16.95 1.51 13.56
C ASN A 232 18.46 1.62 13.25
N PRO A 233 19.23 0.55 13.53
CA PRO A 233 20.67 0.53 13.26
C PRO A 233 21.02 0.64 11.76
N GLN A 234 20.09 0.25 10.87
CA GLN A 234 20.32 0.24 9.43
C GLN A 234 20.10 1.62 8.77
N ARG A 235 19.53 2.58 9.50
CA ARG A 235 19.19 3.93 9.00
C ARG A 235 18.34 3.88 7.72
N GLY A 236 17.12 3.38 7.87
CA GLY A 236 16.11 3.28 6.81
C GLY A 236 15.41 4.61 6.47
N PHE A 237 14.22 4.51 5.86
CA PHE A 237 13.40 5.62 5.37
C PHE A 237 13.22 6.73 6.41
N ALA A 238 12.85 6.37 7.65
CA ALA A 238 12.63 7.33 8.73
C ALA A 238 13.85 8.24 8.97
N HIS A 239 15.05 7.68 9.02
CA HIS A 239 16.30 8.44 9.19
C HIS A 239 16.53 9.37 8.01
N HIS A 240 16.48 8.84 6.80
CA HIS A 240 16.75 9.63 5.60
C HIS A 240 15.69 10.71 5.33
N PHE A 241 14.44 10.47 5.71
CA PHE A 241 13.37 11.46 5.65
C PHE A 241 13.65 12.61 6.62
N ILE A 242 13.93 12.30 7.89
CA ILE A 242 14.16 13.29 8.95
C ILE A 242 15.43 14.11 8.72
N GLU A 243 16.47 13.53 8.11
CA GLU A 243 17.68 14.25 7.69
C GLU A 243 17.44 15.26 6.55
N LYS A 244 16.40 15.04 5.73
CA LYS A 244 16.11 15.86 4.54
C LYS A 244 15.08 16.95 4.79
N VAL A 245 14.08 16.68 5.63
CA VAL A 245 13.02 17.64 5.91
C VAL A 245 13.48 18.70 6.90
N LYS A 246 12.96 19.92 6.73
CA LYS A 246 13.18 21.00 7.70
C LYS A 246 12.09 20.99 8.75
N ARG A 247 12.47 21.36 9.96
CA ARG A 247 11.52 21.56 11.04
C ARG A 247 10.59 22.75 10.71
N PRO A 248 9.26 22.56 10.74
CA PRO A 248 8.32 23.65 10.49
C PRO A 248 8.33 24.70 11.61
N ARG A 249 7.95 25.94 11.28
CA ARG A 249 7.89 27.05 12.26
C ARG A 249 6.58 27.12 13.04
N PHE A 250 5.76 26.09 12.96
CA PHE A 250 4.49 25.98 13.66
C PHE A 250 4.46 24.73 14.54
N ARG A 251 3.44 24.63 15.41
CA ARG A 251 3.30 23.53 16.35
C ARG A 251 2.47 22.38 15.79
N PHE A 252 1.39 22.68 15.07
CA PHE A 252 0.42 21.68 14.61
C PHE A 252 0.46 21.50 13.09
N ILE A 253 0.79 20.28 12.65
CA ILE A 253 0.82 19.91 11.22
C ILE A 253 -0.53 19.43 10.71
N ALA A 254 -1.38 18.94 11.62
CA ALA A 254 -2.76 18.53 11.39
C ALA A 254 -3.54 18.74 12.70
N PRO A 255 -4.90 18.69 12.68
CA PRO A 255 -5.71 18.94 13.87
C PRO A 255 -5.31 18.06 15.05
N GLY A 256 -4.85 18.70 16.13
CA GLY A 256 -4.39 18.03 17.35
C GLY A 256 -3.09 17.21 17.24
N LEU A 257 -2.39 17.21 16.10
CA LEU A 257 -1.11 16.52 15.91
C LEU A 257 0.06 17.50 15.96
N GLU A 258 0.87 17.39 17.02
CA GLU A 258 1.99 18.30 17.25
C GLU A 258 3.32 17.77 16.73
N ILE A 259 4.16 18.70 16.28
CA ILE A 259 5.57 18.46 15.96
C ILE A 259 6.37 18.58 17.25
N SER A 260 6.97 17.47 17.70
CA SER A 260 7.75 17.42 18.96
C SER A 260 8.88 18.44 19.00
N ASP A 261 8.91 19.31 20.02
CA ASP A 261 10.01 20.25 20.26
C ASP A 261 11.32 19.53 20.64
N SER A 262 12.45 19.99 20.09
CA SER A 262 13.81 19.60 20.46
C SER A 262 14.08 19.71 21.98
N SER A 263 13.39 20.63 22.66
CA SER A 263 13.45 20.79 24.12
C SER A 263 12.63 19.75 24.88
N ASN A 264 11.67 19.11 24.20
CA ASN A 264 10.64 18.26 24.78
C ASN A 264 10.89 16.83 24.29
N ASN A 265 11.82 16.14 24.95
CA ASN A 265 12.16 14.72 24.71
C ASN A 265 10.89 13.88 24.67
N THR A 266 10.28 13.76 23.49
CA THR A 266 9.07 12.96 23.31
C THR A 266 9.56 11.53 23.30
N PRO A 267 9.26 10.74 24.34
CA PRO A 267 9.77 9.40 24.42
C PRO A 267 9.14 8.59 23.30
N GLN A 268 9.99 7.95 22.49
CA GLN A 268 9.55 6.98 21.50
C GLN A 268 9.04 5.74 22.24
N PRO A 269 7.73 5.41 22.17
CA PRO A 269 7.11 4.43 23.07
C PRO A 269 7.72 3.03 22.98
N PHE A 270 8.24 2.68 21.80
CA PHE A 270 8.73 1.34 21.49
C PHE A 270 10.26 1.25 21.51
N ALA A 271 10.99 2.33 21.82
CA ALA A 271 12.45 2.38 21.71
C ALA A 271 13.21 1.45 22.68
N THR A 272 12.56 1.01 23.77
CA THR A 272 13.16 0.05 24.73
C THR A 272 12.90 -1.40 24.37
N ILE A 273 12.09 -1.66 23.34
CA ILE A 273 11.89 -3.00 22.83
C ILE A 273 13.10 -3.35 21.98
N HIS A 274 13.82 -4.38 22.40
CA HIS A 274 14.86 -5.00 21.61
C HIS A 274 14.23 -6.22 20.96
N PRO A 275 13.76 -6.12 19.70
CA PRO A 275 13.30 -7.30 19.01
C PRO A 275 14.44 -8.31 18.95
N ASP A 276 14.12 -9.59 19.16
CA ASP A 276 15.06 -10.64 18.81
C ASP A 276 15.37 -10.49 17.31
N ALA A 277 16.67 -10.47 16.97
CA ALA A 277 17.19 -10.07 15.65
C ALA A 277 16.73 -10.96 14.48
N GLU A 278 15.87 -11.94 14.71
CA GLU A 278 15.40 -12.90 13.70
C GLU A 278 14.11 -12.44 12.99
N HIS A 279 13.34 -11.47 13.50
CA HIS A 279 11.98 -11.22 13.00
C HIS A 279 11.52 -9.75 12.83
N VAL A 280 12.27 -8.75 13.29
CA VAL A 280 11.87 -7.33 13.14
C VAL A 280 13.06 -6.46 12.78
N ASP A 281 12.97 -5.80 11.62
CA ASP A 281 14.01 -4.90 11.12
C ASP A 281 13.78 -3.45 11.56
N LEU A 282 12.52 -3.02 11.71
CA LEU A 282 12.14 -1.64 12.03
C LEU A 282 11.20 -1.52 13.24
N ILE A 283 11.49 -0.56 14.11
CA ILE A 283 10.65 -0.19 15.27
C ILE A 283 9.71 0.96 14.88
N PRO A 284 8.41 0.95 15.29
CA PRO A 284 7.50 2.05 14.97
C PRO A 284 8.00 3.38 15.53
N VAL A 285 7.98 4.42 14.69
CA VAL A 285 8.47 5.76 15.02
C VAL A 285 7.31 6.73 15.10
N LEU A 286 7.06 7.32 16.27
CA LEU A 286 6.09 8.39 16.42
C LEU A 286 6.63 9.66 15.75
N LEU A 287 6.00 10.07 14.64
CA LEU A 287 6.34 11.28 13.89
C LEU A 287 5.63 12.52 14.48
N PHE A 288 4.31 12.43 14.65
CA PHE A 288 3.49 13.55 15.16
C PHE A 288 2.61 13.08 16.30
N ARG A 289 2.79 13.66 17.49
CA ARG A 289 2.09 13.23 18.71
C ARG A 289 0.71 13.88 18.79
N ALA A 290 -0.31 13.08 19.14
CA ALA A 290 -1.63 13.63 19.45
C ALA A 290 -1.63 14.31 20.82
N VAL A 291 -2.20 15.51 20.89
CA VAL A 291 -2.38 16.27 22.13
C VAL A 291 -3.78 16.85 22.27
N ASN A 292 -4.22 16.98 23.52
CA ASN A 292 -5.39 17.78 23.89
C ASN A 292 -4.90 19.06 24.57
N GLY A 293 -4.83 20.14 23.80
CA GLY A 293 -4.17 21.40 24.20
C GLY A 293 -2.66 21.23 24.34
N THR A 294 -2.19 20.97 25.56
CA THR A 294 -0.76 20.72 25.86
C THR A 294 -0.50 19.33 26.45
N SER A 295 -1.56 18.56 26.74
CA SER A 295 -1.43 17.25 27.35
C SER A 295 -1.35 16.16 26.28
N PRO A 296 -0.34 15.28 26.31
CA PRO A 296 -0.28 14.12 25.43
C PRO A 296 -1.51 13.23 25.58
N CYS A 297 -2.04 12.77 24.45
CA CYS A 297 -3.09 11.78 24.42
C CYS A 297 -2.49 10.37 24.41
N MET A 298 -3.11 9.44 25.12
CA MET A 298 -2.75 8.01 25.09
C MET A 298 -3.63 7.27 24.10
N ALA A 299 -3.10 6.21 23.50
CA ALA A 299 -3.89 5.27 22.72
C ALA A 299 -4.93 4.58 23.62
N PRO A 300 -6.14 4.27 23.11
CA PRO A 300 -7.15 3.53 23.85
C PRO A 300 -6.82 2.02 23.95
N ALA A 301 -5.89 1.54 23.11
CA ALA A 301 -5.49 0.14 23.03
C ALA A 301 -4.28 -0.19 23.90
N SER A 302 -4.24 -1.45 24.34
CA SER A 302 -3.15 -2.05 25.10
C SER A 302 -3.02 -3.53 24.77
N GLY A 303 -1.82 -4.11 24.87
CA GLY A 303 -1.63 -5.54 24.64
C GLY A 303 -1.95 -5.93 23.19
N ASP A 304 -2.68 -7.04 23.04
CA ASP A 304 -3.11 -7.59 21.74
C ASP A 304 -3.98 -6.62 20.91
N GLU A 305 -4.53 -5.55 21.48
CA GLU A 305 -5.26 -4.52 20.73
C GLU A 305 -4.33 -3.52 20.02
N CYS A 306 -3.00 -3.55 20.25
CA CYS A 306 -2.05 -2.66 19.60
C CYS A 306 -2.05 -2.88 18.07
N PRO A 307 -2.07 -1.80 17.26
CA PRO A 307 -2.05 -1.94 15.80
C PRO A 307 -0.67 -2.39 15.28
N PHE A 308 0.35 -2.35 16.14
CA PHE A 308 1.68 -2.85 15.84
C PHE A 308 1.80 -4.27 16.38
N GLY A 309 2.08 -5.21 15.48
CA GLY A 309 2.22 -6.63 15.82
C GLY A 309 3.32 -6.91 16.84
N TYR A 310 3.40 -8.16 17.28
CA TYR A 310 4.48 -8.61 18.17
C TYR A 310 5.86 -8.24 17.61
N PRO A 311 6.80 -7.73 18.43
CA PRO A 311 6.77 -7.63 19.89
C PRO A 311 6.14 -6.32 20.43
N PHE A 312 5.70 -5.41 19.57
CA PHE A 312 5.20 -4.09 19.98
C PHE A 312 3.82 -4.16 20.64
N SER A 313 3.06 -5.21 20.36
CA SER A 313 1.80 -5.51 21.03
C SER A 313 1.95 -5.70 22.55
N GLU A 314 3.13 -6.05 23.06
CA GLU A 314 3.36 -6.20 24.51
C GLU A 314 3.38 -4.86 25.26
N VAL A 315 3.37 -3.71 24.56
CA VAL A 315 3.33 -2.39 25.20
C VAL A 315 1.91 -2.06 25.64
N GLU A 316 1.68 -2.07 26.95
CA GLU A 316 0.38 -1.76 27.52
C GLU A 316 -0.06 -0.30 27.34
N HIS A 317 0.87 0.65 27.25
CA HIS A 317 0.54 2.08 27.22
C HIS A 317 1.49 2.85 26.30
N TYR A 318 0.94 3.46 25.25
CA TYR A 318 1.68 4.29 24.32
C TYR A 318 0.85 5.50 23.88
N HIS A 319 1.52 6.50 23.29
CA HIS A 319 0.87 7.74 22.88
C HIS A 319 -0.01 7.54 21.64
N ALA A 320 -1.04 8.35 21.49
CA ALA A 320 -1.73 8.50 20.21
C ALA A 320 -0.93 9.44 19.28
N GLY A 321 -1.12 9.31 17.98
CA GLY A 321 -0.42 10.10 16.96
C GLY A 321 -0.19 9.38 15.64
N LEU A 322 0.53 10.02 14.73
CA LEU A 322 0.95 9.41 13.47
C LEU A 322 2.29 8.69 13.65
N TYR A 323 2.31 7.41 13.36
CA TYR A 323 3.49 6.57 13.39
C TYR A 323 3.95 6.24 11.98
N LEU A 324 5.26 6.16 11.75
CA LEU A 324 5.80 5.25 10.73
C LEU A 324 5.74 3.84 11.32
N SER A 325 5.15 2.93 10.56
CA SER A 325 4.88 1.57 10.98
C SER A 325 6.16 0.73 11.02
N CYS A 326 6.10 -0.41 11.71
CA CYS A 326 7.17 -1.40 11.67
C CYS A 326 7.05 -2.25 10.40
N THR A 327 8.16 -2.45 9.70
CA THR A 327 8.27 -3.54 8.74
C THR A 327 8.90 -4.74 9.42
N ASN A 328 8.22 -5.88 9.35
CA ASN A 328 8.87 -7.18 9.49
C ASN A 328 9.76 -7.42 8.26
N SER A 329 10.73 -8.32 8.38
CA SER A 329 11.59 -8.80 7.29
C SER A 329 10.81 -9.64 6.25
N SER A 330 9.52 -9.35 6.06
CA SER A 330 8.62 -10.07 5.18
C SER A 330 8.94 -9.79 3.71
N HIS A 331 8.47 -10.69 2.84
CA HIS A 331 8.49 -10.55 1.38
C HIS A 331 7.62 -9.38 0.87
N ASN A 332 7.20 -8.42 1.71
CA ASN A 332 6.42 -7.25 1.31
C ASN A 332 6.81 -5.98 2.09
N SER A 333 8.08 -5.60 2.07
CA SER A 333 8.60 -4.47 2.88
C SER A 333 8.22 -3.09 2.33
N PHE A 334 7.61 -2.24 3.16
CA PHE A 334 7.36 -0.80 2.91
C PHE A 334 7.74 0.06 4.13
N GLU A 335 8.94 0.64 4.16
CA GLU A 335 9.40 1.40 5.33
C GLU A 335 8.73 2.77 5.51
N ASP A 336 7.99 3.23 4.49
CA ASP A 336 7.25 4.49 4.50
C ASP A 336 5.76 4.32 4.85
N GLU A 337 5.36 3.12 5.28
CA GLU A 337 4.04 2.88 5.85
C GLU A 337 3.78 3.71 7.10
N ALA A 338 2.53 4.10 7.29
CA ALA A 338 2.10 4.90 8.41
C ALA A 338 0.75 4.46 8.97
N THR A 339 0.61 4.64 10.28
CA THR A 339 -0.62 4.36 11.01
C THR A 339 -0.97 5.56 11.89
N LEU A 340 -2.17 6.11 11.70
CA LEU A 340 -2.72 7.15 12.56
C LEU A 340 -3.47 6.51 13.73
N VAL A 341 -2.87 6.55 14.92
CA VAL A 341 -3.48 6.06 16.16
C VAL A 341 -4.26 7.20 16.82
N LEU A 342 -5.58 7.07 16.88
CA LEU A 342 -6.47 7.99 17.57
C LEU A 342 -6.58 7.65 19.07
N PRO A 343 -6.80 8.64 19.96
CA PRO A 343 -6.97 8.40 21.39
C PRO A 343 -8.40 7.94 21.77
N PHE A 344 -9.23 7.67 20.78
CA PHE A 344 -10.60 7.21 20.91
C PHE A 344 -10.94 6.35 19.69
N ARG A 345 -12.02 5.58 19.79
CA ARG A 345 -12.52 4.76 18.69
C ARG A 345 -13.61 5.51 17.89
N ILE A 346 -13.70 5.22 16.60
CA ILE A 346 -14.70 5.70 15.63
C ILE A 346 -15.03 4.60 14.62
N GLY A 347 -16.18 4.67 13.96
CA GLY A 347 -16.60 3.70 12.94
C GLY A 347 -18.03 3.20 13.15
N ALA A 348 -18.51 3.16 14.40
CA ALA A 348 -19.84 2.64 14.72
C ALA A 348 -21.02 3.46 14.17
N GLN A 349 -20.81 4.69 13.66
CA GLN A 349 -21.87 5.41 12.92
C GLN A 349 -22.03 4.89 11.49
N GLY A 350 -21.09 4.09 11.00
CA GLY A 350 -21.18 3.40 9.72
C GLY A 350 -20.86 4.28 8.51
N TYR A 351 -20.17 5.42 8.69
CA TYR A 351 -19.72 6.29 7.60
C TYR A 351 -18.23 6.17 7.32
N ALA A 352 -17.40 5.83 8.32
CA ALA A 352 -15.97 5.65 8.13
C ALA A 352 -15.66 4.51 7.14
N ARG A 353 -14.69 4.75 6.25
CA ARG A 353 -14.30 3.81 5.18
C ARG A 353 -12.79 3.72 5.05
N LYS A 354 -12.31 2.53 4.69
CA LYS A 354 -10.99 2.28 4.13
C LYS A 354 -10.98 2.61 2.62
N SER A 355 -9.80 2.62 1.99
CA SER A 355 -9.67 2.95 0.57
C SER A 355 -10.41 1.99 -0.36
N ASP A 356 -10.46 0.70 -0.01
CA ASP A 356 -11.23 -0.36 -0.69
C ASP A 356 -12.75 -0.23 -0.58
N GLY A 357 -13.23 0.77 0.19
CA GLY A 357 -14.65 1.01 0.44
C GLY A 357 -15.23 0.17 1.58
N ALA A 358 -14.43 -0.65 2.27
CA ALA A 358 -14.85 -1.38 3.45
C ALA A 358 -15.14 -0.41 4.61
N ARG A 359 -16.19 -0.68 5.39
CA ARG A 359 -16.39 0.01 6.66
C ARG A 359 -15.36 -0.43 7.69
N PHE A 360 -15.17 0.40 8.70
CA PHE A 360 -14.23 0.06 9.78
C PHE A 360 -14.68 -1.19 10.54
N ASP A 361 -13.73 -2.12 10.72
CA ASP A 361 -13.88 -3.41 11.41
C ASP A 361 -15.11 -4.23 10.97
N GLU A 362 -15.55 -4.06 9.73
CA GLU A 362 -16.57 -4.93 9.15
C GLU A 362 -15.97 -6.30 8.80
N ASN A 363 -16.83 -7.33 8.79
CA ASN A 363 -16.46 -8.61 8.19
C ASN A 363 -16.54 -8.51 6.66
N THR A 364 -15.40 -8.41 5.99
CA THR A 364 -15.34 -8.29 4.53
C THR A 364 -15.73 -9.58 3.80
N GLN A 365 -15.68 -10.74 4.47
CA GLN A 365 -16.09 -12.03 3.92
C GLN A 365 -17.61 -12.21 3.92
N ASP A 366 -18.35 -11.44 4.73
CA ASP A 366 -19.82 -11.46 4.73
C ASP A 366 -20.36 -10.41 3.74
N ALA A 367 -21.03 -10.89 2.69
CA ALA A 367 -21.63 -10.03 1.67
C ALA A 367 -22.96 -9.41 2.14
N GLU A 368 -23.66 -10.04 3.08
CA GLU A 368 -25.00 -9.63 3.51
C GLU A 368 -24.99 -8.82 4.81
N ASP A 369 -24.09 -9.14 5.75
CA ASP A 369 -24.06 -8.53 7.07
C ASP A 369 -22.89 -7.55 7.24
N VAL A 370 -23.14 -6.29 6.88
CA VAL A 370 -22.17 -5.21 7.06
C VAL A 370 -22.41 -4.52 8.41
N GLU A 371 -21.85 -5.10 9.47
CA GLU A 371 -21.83 -4.50 10.81
C GLU A 371 -20.53 -3.70 11.01
N PRO A 372 -20.56 -2.35 10.88
CA PRO A 372 -19.39 -1.54 11.17
C PRO A 372 -19.12 -1.50 12.68
N ASN A 373 -17.86 -1.38 13.04
CA ASN A 373 -17.45 -1.29 14.44
C ASN A 373 -16.34 -0.25 14.66
N ASP A 374 -16.12 0.06 15.93
CA ASP A 374 -15.29 1.16 16.40
C ASP A 374 -13.80 0.77 16.42
N THR A 375 -13.00 1.41 15.56
CA THR A 375 -11.54 1.27 15.50
C THR A 375 -10.85 2.57 15.87
N PHE A 376 -9.54 2.49 16.14
CA PHE A 376 -8.75 3.67 16.50
C PHE A 376 -7.51 3.84 15.61
N ALA A 377 -7.30 2.96 14.62
CA ALA A 377 -6.12 2.95 13.76
C ALA A 377 -6.42 2.82 12.25
N ASP A 378 -7.70 2.71 11.85
CA ASP A 378 -8.08 2.41 10.45
C ASP A 378 -8.25 3.66 9.58
N VAL A 379 -8.21 4.86 10.16
CA VAL A 379 -8.22 6.10 9.37
C VAL A 379 -7.06 6.07 8.39
N TYR A 380 -7.37 6.33 7.12
CA TYR A 380 -6.47 6.27 5.97
C TYR A 380 -6.00 4.87 5.54
N GLN A 381 -6.33 3.80 6.27
CA GLN A 381 -5.86 2.47 5.90
C GLN A 381 -6.54 1.98 4.61
N PRO A 382 -5.81 1.24 3.76
CA PRO A 382 -6.30 0.92 2.43
C PRO A 382 -7.36 -0.19 2.43
N GLY A 383 -7.34 -1.11 3.39
CA GLY A 383 -8.15 -2.32 3.34
C GLY A 383 -7.52 -3.35 2.39
N HIS A 384 -8.35 -4.05 1.60
CA HIS A 384 -7.89 -4.98 0.57
C HIS A 384 -7.10 -4.24 -0.51
N GLN A 385 -5.92 -4.74 -0.88
CA GLN A 385 -5.09 -4.14 -1.92
C GLN A 385 -5.37 -4.81 -3.27
N PRO A 386 -5.90 -4.08 -4.28
CA PRO A 386 -6.26 -4.70 -5.54
C PRO A 386 -5.07 -4.96 -6.48
N PHE A 387 -3.90 -4.38 -6.18
CA PHE A 387 -2.74 -4.42 -7.07
C PHE A 387 -1.57 -5.24 -6.52
N THR A 388 -1.49 -5.42 -5.20
CA THR A 388 -0.30 -5.91 -4.49
C THR A 388 -0.72 -6.75 -3.29
N GLU A 389 0.27 -7.31 -2.60
CA GLU A 389 0.12 -7.88 -1.26
C GLU A 389 -0.28 -6.80 -0.23
N MET A 390 -1.02 -7.17 0.82
CA MET A 390 -1.50 -6.23 1.82
C MET A 390 -0.34 -5.47 2.49
N HIS A 391 -0.52 -4.16 2.62
CA HIS A 391 0.44 -3.25 3.24
C HIS A 391 -0.34 -2.03 3.79
N ALA A 392 0.22 -1.35 4.79
CA ALA A 392 -0.41 -0.16 5.36
C ALA A 392 -0.30 1.05 4.42
N VAL A 393 -1.06 2.11 4.70
CA VAL A 393 -1.00 3.33 3.88
C VAL A 393 0.38 4.00 3.94
N ARG A 394 0.87 4.51 2.80
CA ARG A 394 2.15 5.23 2.74
C ARG A 394 2.04 6.66 3.26
N LEU A 395 3.09 7.13 3.91
CA LEU A 395 3.18 8.49 4.49
C LEU A 395 2.90 9.57 3.45
N ILE A 396 3.39 9.41 2.21
CA ILE A 396 3.18 10.39 1.14
C ILE A 396 1.69 10.65 0.89
N SER A 397 0.86 9.60 0.89
CA SER A 397 -0.58 9.71 0.62
C SER A 397 -1.30 10.45 1.75
N ILE A 398 -0.90 10.22 3.01
CA ILE A 398 -1.42 10.98 4.16
C ILE A 398 -1.07 12.46 4.04
N LEU A 399 0.20 12.77 3.76
CA LEU A 399 0.66 14.15 3.64
C LEU A 399 0.02 14.89 2.45
N GLN A 400 -0.22 14.19 1.33
CA GLN A 400 -0.97 14.73 0.19
C GLN A 400 -2.41 15.06 0.58
N ASN A 401 -3.10 14.16 1.29
CA ASN A 401 -4.45 14.43 1.77
C ASN A 401 -4.47 15.66 2.70
N TRP A 402 -3.52 15.78 3.63
CA TRP A 402 -3.44 16.93 4.53
C TRP A 402 -3.19 18.24 3.80
N LEU A 403 -2.34 18.22 2.76
CA LEU A 403 -2.14 19.37 1.88
C LEU A 403 -3.44 19.75 1.18
N GLU A 404 -4.17 18.78 0.63
CA GLU A 404 -5.46 19.02 -0.01
C GLU A 404 -6.50 19.59 0.96
N MET A 405 -6.57 19.12 2.20
CA MET A 405 -7.46 19.65 3.24
C MET A 405 -7.23 21.14 3.51
N ILE A 406 -5.98 21.60 3.46
CA ILE A 406 -5.62 23.01 3.64
C ILE A 406 -5.88 23.82 2.37
N CYS A 407 -5.53 23.28 1.19
CA CYS A 407 -5.74 23.94 -0.10
C CYS A 407 -7.22 24.15 -0.42
N SER A 408 -8.06 23.16 -0.07
CA SER A 408 -9.52 23.21 -0.24
C SER A 408 -10.23 24.05 0.82
N GLY A 409 -9.53 24.43 1.89
CA GLY A 409 -10.08 25.22 3.00
C GLY A 409 -10.92 24.40 3.99
N GLN A 410 -10.84 23.07 3.94
CA GLN A 410 -11.45 22.19 4.95
C GLN A 410 -10.75 22.34 6.30
N TRP A 411 -9.43 22.56 6.28
CA TRP A 411 -8.64 22.88 7.46
C TRP A 411 -8.19 24.34 7.44
N GLU A 412 -8.48 25.05 8.53
CA GLU A 412 -8.02 26.41 8.77
C GLU A 412 -6.61 26.42 9.39
N VAL A 413 -5.90 27.54 9.25
CA VAL A 413 -4.54 27.73 9.77
C VAL A 413 -4.48 29.03 10.59
N ASP A 414 -3.84 28.98 11.76
CA ASP A 414 -3.60 30.12 12.64
C ASP A 414 -2.10 30.32 12.96
N ALA A 415 -1.79 31.03 14.05
CA ALA A 415 -0.42 31.32 14.46
C ALA A 415 0.37 30.09 14.96
N ASP A 416 -0.31 29.00 15.33
CA ASP A 416 0.29 27.76 15.85
C ASP A 416 0.26 26.63 14.81
N GLY A 417 -0.30 26.85 13.61
CA GLY A 417 -0.38 25.88 12.52
C GLY A 417 -1.82 25.52 12.18
N VAL A 418 -2.07 24.24 11.87
CA VAL A 418 -3.43 23.77 11.54
C VAL A 418 -4.34 23.86 12.77
N VAL A 419 -5.48 24.50 12.59
CA VAL A 419 -6.50 24.72 13.62
C VAL A 419 -7.30 23.44 13.84
N GLY A 420 -7.67 23.20 15.10
CA GLY A 420 -8.51 22.08 15.49
C GLY A 420 -7.83 21.17 16.49
N GLY A 421 -8.65 20.47 17.28
CA GLY A 421 -8.19 19.47 18.24
C GLY A 421 -8.25 18.06 17.67
N ILE A 422 -7.80 17.09 18.45
CA ILE A 422 -7.86 15.68 18.08
C ILE A 422 -9.30 15.16 17.85
N ASP A 423 -10.32 15.85 18.36
CA ASP A 423 -11.73 15.50 18.09
C ASP A 423 -12.16 15.77 16.63
N GLU A 424 -11.38 16.54 15.85
CA GLU A 424 -11.64 16.78 14.43
C GLU A 424 -11.68 15.47 13.62
N TRP A 425 -10.88 14.48 14.03
CA TRP A 425 -10.83 13.16 13.40
C TRP A 425 -12.13 12.36 13.52
N ARG A 426 -13.06 12.75 14.42
CA ARG A 426 -14.39 12.13 14.50
C ARG A 426 -15.23 12.36 13.25
N LYS A 427 -14.91 13.39 12.47
CA LYS A 427 -15.56 13.70 11.19
C LYS A 427 -15.38 12.61 10.13
N ALA A 428 -14.37 11.74 10.30
CA ALA A 428 -14.19 10.57 9.45
C ALA A 428 -15.37 9.59 9.52
N ASP A 429 -16.17 9.63 10.58
CA ASP A 429 -17.35 8.78 10.75
C ASP A 429 -18.65 9.61 10.75
N THR A 430 -18.75 10.59 9.84
CA THR A 430 -19.95 11.40 9.66
C THR A 430 -20.37 11.46 8.19
N GLU A 431 -21.68 11.51 7.94
CA GLU A 431 -22.26 11.49 6.59
C GLU A 431 -21.70 12.58 5.66
N ASP A 432 -21.48 13.78 6.20
CA ASP A 432 -21.13 14.96 5.41
C ASP A 432 -19.63 15.10 5.08
N SER A 433 -18.74 14.30 5.69
CA SER A 433 -17.29 14.52 5.55
C SER A 433 -16.39 13.31 5.57
N TRP A 434 -16.93 12.08 5.71
CA TRP A 434 -16.12 10.85 5.77
C TRP A 434 -15.18 10.69 4.57
N ASP A 435 -15.62 11.13 3.40
CA ASP A 435 -14.92 11.06 2.12
C ASP A 435 -13.58 11.80 2.13
N ASN A 436 -13.46 12.89 2.90
CA ASN A 436 -12.20 13.64 3.07
C ASN A 436 -11.13 12.86 3.85
N PHE A 437 -11.50 11.74 4.48
CA PHE A 437 -10.62 10.90 5.27
C PHE A 437 -10.31 9.56 4.59
N VAL A 438 -10.72 9.40 3.32
CA VAL A 438 -10.44 8.22 2.50
C VAL A 438 -9.35 8.57 1.50
N ILE A 439 -8.27 7.81 1.51
CA ILE A 439 -7.18 7.98 0.56
C ILE A 439 -7.50 7.20 -0.73
N PRO A 440 -7.30 7.78 -1.92
CA PRO A 440 -7.44 7.05 -3.17
C PRO A 440 -6.53 5.82 -3.19
N ILE A 441 -7.04 4.71 -3.72
CA ILE A 441 -6.28 3.46 -3.84
C ILE A 441 -5.01 3.68 -4.68
N THR A 442 -3.89 3.22 -4.15
CA THR A 442 -2.61 3.07 -4.84
C THR A 442 -2.00 1.72 -4.47
N TRP A 443 -0.95 1.32 -5.19
CA TRP A 443 -0.05 0.28 -4.71
C TRP A 443 0.81 0.75 -3.54
#